data_AF-A0A929DVP9-F1
#
_entry.id   AF-A0A929DVP9-F1
#
_cell.length_a   1.000
_cell.length_b   1.000
_cell.length_c   1.000
_cell.angle_alpha   90.00
_cell.angle_beta   90.00
_cell.angle_gamma   90.00
#
_symmetry.space_group_name_H-M   'P 1'
#
loop_
_entity.id
_entity.type
_entity.pdbx_description
1 polymer ?
#
loop_
_entity_poly.entity_id
_entity_poly.type
_entity_poly.pdbx_seq_one_letter_code
_entity_poly.pdbx_strand_id
1 'polypeptide(L)'
;MHERRDFLKQMAMLTGSLMLPVSSFAGSNKDKWGEILPLRTLGKTGEKVTMLGLGGYHVGWTTEKDAREVIEKAMEGGIRFFDTAESYGKGGSEIRYGKYLVPKYRDDIFIMSKSTAKD
;
A
#
# COMPACT_ATOMS: atom_id res chain seq x y z
N MET A 1 25.01 -2.80 51.60
CA MET A 1 23.62 -2.28 51.66
C MET A 1 23.25 -1.58 50.35
N HIS A 2 22.98 -2.31 49.26
CA HIS A 2 22.61 -1.71 47.96
C HIS A 2 21.25 -2.16 47.38
N GLU A 3 20.56 -3.12 48.00
CA GLU A 3 19.41 -3.76 47.32
C GLU A 3 18.15 -2.89 47.12
N ARG A 4 17.82 -1.96 48.02
CA ARG A 4 16.53 -1.23 47.91
C ARG A 4 16.55 -0.11 46.87
N ARG A 5 17.69 0.59 46.74
CA ARG A 5 17.80 1.76 45.87
C ARG A 5 17.92 1.35 44.40
N ASP A 6 18.56 0.23 44.14
CA ASP A 6 18.67 -0.33 42.80
C ASP A 6 17.36 -0.99 42.36
N PHE A 7 16.64 -1.65 43.28
CA PHE A 7 15.30 -2.17 43.05
C PHE A 7 14.29 -1.08 42.69
N LEU A 8 14.26 0.04 43.42
CA LEU A 8 13.36 1.16 43.13
C LEU A 8 13.70 1.83 41.78
N LYS A 9 14.99 1.94 41.43
CA LYS A 9 15.41 2.44 40.12
C LYS A 9 14.96 1.51 38.99
N GLN A 10 15.10 0.19 39.15
CA GLN A 10 14.64 -0.78 38.17
C GLN A 10 13.12 -0.73 37.98
N MET A 11 12.35 -0.63 39.07
CA MET A 11 10.88 -0.51 39.00
C MET A 11 10.42 0.80 38.36
N ALA A 12 11.09 1.92 38.65
CA ALA A 12 10.81 3.21 38.01
C ALA A 12 11.13 3.22 36.51
N MET A 13 12.22 2.55 36.09
CA MET A 13 12.55 2.37 34.68
C MET A 13 11.53 1.47 33.97
N LEU A 14 11.11 0.37 34.61
CA LEU A 14 10.12 -0.56 34.04
C LEU A 14 8.76 0.13 33.82
N THR A 15 8.26 0.83 34.84
CA THR A 15 6.98 1.56 34.74
C THR A 15 7.06 2.71 33.74
N GLY A 16 8.17 3.45 33.69
CA GLY A 16 8.40 4.47 32.67
C GLY A 16 8.37 3.90 31.24
N SER A 17 8.94 2.71 31.04
CA SER A 17 8.94 2.03 29.73
C SER A 17 7.58 1.43 29.33
N LEU A 18 6.77 1.00 30.31
CA LEU A 18 5.40 0.50 30.09
C LEU A 18 4.38 1.63 29.87
N MET A 19 4.68 2.86 30.30
CA MET A 19 3.86 4.05 30.09
C MET A 19 4.09 4.75 28.74
N LEU A 20 5.00 4.23 27.90
CA LEU A 20 5.09 4.69 26.53
C LEU A 20 3.76 4.36 25.83
N PRO A 21 3.07 5.35 25.21
CA PRO A 21 1.89 5.07 24.43
C PRO A 21 2.28 4.12 23.28
N VAL A 22 1.73 2.89 23.30
CA VAL A 22 1.82 1.90 22.20
C VAL A 22 1.31 2.50 20.88
N SER A 23 0.61 3.63 20.93
CA SER A 23 0.15 4.44 19.80
C SER A 23 1.29 5.01 18.93
N SER A 24 2.53 5.05 19.39
CA SER A 24 3.66 5.64 18.64
C SER A 24 4.40 4.66 17.72
N PHE A 25 3.97 3.40 17.61
CA PHE A 25 4.39 2.52 16.51
C PHE A 25 3.52 2.75 15.26
N ALA A 26 3.26 4.00 14.91
CA ALA A 26 3.01 4.36 13.52
C ALA A 26 4.36 4.31 12.79
N GLY A 27 4.89 3.10 12.60
CA GLY A 27 6.07 2.91 11.75
C GLY A 27 5.77 3.55 10.40
N SER A 28 6.66 4.43 9.92
CA SER A 28 6.52 4.95 8.57
C SER A 28 6.50 3.76 7.63
N ASN A 29 5.35 3.47 7.01
CA ASN A 29 5.27 2.43 6.01
C ASN A 29 5.97 2.98 4.78
N LYS A 30 7.27 2.72 4.68
CA LYS A 30 8.10 3.08 3.52
C LYS A 30 8.46 1.82 2.76
N ASP A 31 8.43 1.91 1.44
CA ASP A 31 9.08 0.94 0.56
C ASP A 31 10.26 1.60 -0.18
N LYS A 32 10.81 0.90 -1.16
CA LYS A 32 11.90 1.40 -2.02
C LYS A 32 11.50 2.59 -2.91
N TRP A 33 10.22 2.92 -2.99
CA TRP A 33 9.68 4.00 -3.83
C TRP A 33 9.21 5.22 -3.01
N GLY A 34 9.08 5.10 -1.69
CA GLY A 34 8.77 6.22 -0.81
C GLY A 34 7.81 5.85 0.31
N GLU A 35 7.08 6.85 0.79
CA GLU A 35 5.99 6.64 1.76
C GLU A 35 4.84 5.89 1.09
N ILE A 36 4.27 4.93 1.82
CA ILE A 36 3.14 4.10 1.40
C ILE A 36 1.93 4.51 2.22
N LEU A 37 0.77 4.50 1.59
CA LEU A 37 -0.49 4.65 2.30
C LEU A 37 -0.70 3.51 3.32
N PRO A 38 -1.43 3.75 4.43
CA PRO A 38 -1.72 2.70 5.40
C PRO A 38 -2.32 1.45 4.73
N LEU A 39 -1.87 0.28 5.18
CA LEU A 39 -2.32 -1.00 4.62
C LEU A 39 -3.55 -1.53 5.35
N ARG A 40 -4.41 -2.26 4.63
CA ARG A 40 -5.58 -2.97 5.16
C ARG A 40 -5.64 -4.38 4.58
N THR A 41 -6.16 -5.33 5.36
CA THR A 41 -6.37 -6.70 4.88
C THR A 41 -7.51 -6.73 3.86
N LEU A 42 -7.28 -7.38 2.72
CA LEU A 42 -8.27 -7.54 1.66
C LEU A 42 -9.24 -8.68 2.00
N GLY A 43 -10.35 -8.35 2.66
CA GLY A 43 -11.37 -9.34 3.02
C GLY A 43 -10.81 -10.51 3.83
N LYS A 44 -11.02 -11.74 3.36
CA LYS A 44 -10.54 -12.98 4.01
C LYS A 44 -9.27 -13.56 3.37
N THR A 45 -8.64 -12.87 2.42
CA THR A 45 -7.48 -13.42 1.69
C THR A 45 -6.20 -13.42 2.52
N GLY A 46 -6.11 -12.55 3.52
CA GLY A 46 -4.88 -12.33 4.29
C GLY A 46 -3.91 -11.33 3.61
N GLU A 47 -4.15 -10.95 2.37
CA GLU A 47 -3.33 -9.99 1.63
C GLU A 47 -3.48 -8.58 2.20
N LYS A 48 -2.37 -7.84 2.27
CA LYS A 48 -2.36 -6.44 2.72
C LYS A 48 -2.22 -5.51 1.52
N VAL A 49 -3.24 -4.69 1.28
CA VAL A 49 -3.28 -3.71 0.19
C VAL A 49 -3.32 -2.29 0.76
N THR A 50 -2.90 -1.30 -0.03
CA THR A 50 -3.06 0.10 0.37
C THR A 50 -4.54 0.42 0.57
N MET A 51 -4.86 1.20 1.60
CA MET A 51 -6.24 1.55 1.97
C MET A 51 -6.99 2.29 0.86
N LEU A 52 -6.26 2.90 -0.08
CA LEU A 52 -6.75 3.42 -1.33
C LEU A 52 -6.09 2.69 -2.50
N GLY A 53 -6.84 2.50 -3.57
CA GLY A 53 -6.34 1.95 -4.84
C GLY A 53 -6.67 2.86 -6.02
N LEU A 54 -5.96 2.65 -7.14
CA LEU A 54 -6.23 3.34 -8.39
C LEU A 54 -7.20 2.52 -9.26
N GLY A 55 -8.33 3.12 -9.64
CA GLY A 55 -9.30 2.53 -10.55
C GLY A 55 -8.90 2.65 -12.02
N GLY A 56 -8.79 1.53 -12.73
CA GLY A 56 -8.31 1.47 -14.11
C GLY A 56 -9.29 1.93 -15.19
N TYR A 57 -10.58 2.18 -14.88
CA TYR A 57 -11.55 2.59 -15.90
C TYR A 57 -11.09 3.84 -16.66
N HIS A 58 -10.75 4.92 -15.95
CA HIS A 58 -10.24 6.14 -16.59
C HIS A 58 -8.87 5.95 -17.23
N VAL A 59 -8.02 5.08 -16.67
CA VAL A 59 -6.74 4.70 -17.27
C VAL A 59 -6.96 4.04 -18.63
N GLY A 60 -8.03 3.28 -18.84
CA GLY A 60 -8.37 2.69 -20.13
C GLY A 60 -8.95 3.64 -21.17
N TRP A 61 -9.58 4.76 -20.76
CA TRP A 61 -10.27 5.69 -21.65
C TRP A 61 -9.51 6.98 -21.97
N THR A 62 -8.60 7.41 -21.09
CA THR A 62 -7.89 8.68 -21.23
C THR A 62 -6.79 8.64 -22.32
N THR A 63 -6.02 9.72 -22.48
CA THR A 63 -4.87 9.74 -23.40
C THR A 63 -3.71 8.90 -22.84
N GLU A 64 -2.79 8.45 -23.70
CA GLU A 64 -1.57 7.72 -23.26
C GLU A 64 -0.74 8.53 -22.27
N LYS A 65 -0.66 9.85 -22.49
CA LYS A 65 0.08 10.77 -21.61
C LYS A 65 -0.54 10.80 -20.21
N ASP A 66 -1.85 11.00 -20.14
CA ASP A 66 -2.55 11.13 -18.86
C ASP A 66 -2.61 9.80 -18.12
N ALA A 67 -2.77 8.68 -18.83
CA ALA A 67 -2.72 7.35 -18.24
C ALA A 67 -1.38 7.10 -17.54
N ARG A 68 -0.27 7.40 -18.22
CA ARG A 68 1.08 7.31 -17.64
C ARG A 68 1.23 8.25 -16.44
N GLU A 69 0.80 9.49 -16.57
CA GLU A 69 0.93 10.50 -15.50
C GLU A 69 0.15 10.11 -14.25
N VAL A 70 -1.09 9.62 -14.40
CA VAL A 70 -1.91 9.14 -13.28
C VAL A 70 -1.28 7.92 -12.60
N ILE A 71 -0.72 6.98 -13.37
CA ILE A 71 -0.02 5.80 -12.83
C ILE A 71 1.18 6.23 -11.98
N GLU A 72 2.03 7.10 -12.52
CA GLU A 72 3.22 7.59 -11.80
C GLU A 72 2.81 8.39 -10.55
N LYS A 73 1.80 9.25 -10.65
CA LYS A 73 1.29 10.02 -9.51
C LYS A 73 0.70 9.13 -8.42
N ALA A 74 0.02 8.04 -8.79
CA ALA A 74 -0.46 7.05 -7.83
C ALA A 74 0.71 6.37 -7.09
N MET A 75 1.77 5.99 -7.81
CA MET A 75 2.97 5.40 -7.21
C MET A 75 3.69 6.39 -6.28
N GLU A 76 3.89 7.64 -6.71
CA GLU A 76 4.46 8.72 -5.90
C GLU A 76 3.63 9.00 -4.64
N GLY A 77 2.30 8.92 -4.74
CA GLY A 77 1.36 9.10 -3.64
C GLY A 77 1.24 7.90 -2.68
N GLY A 78 2.03 6.85 -2.87
CA GLY A 78 2.05 5.69 -1.98
C GLY A 78 0.94 4.67 -2.22
N ILE A 79 0.25 4.71 -3.37
CA ILE A 79 -0.70 3.66 -3.77
C ILE A 79 0.05 2.45 -4.32
N ARG A 80 -0.32 1.25 -3.86
CA ARG A 80 0.19 -0.04 -4.37
C ARG A 80 -0.92 -1.00 -4.78
N PHE A 81 -2.18 -0.57 -4.73
CA PHE A 81 -3.33 -1.37 -5.12
C PHE A 81 -3.97 -0.81 -6.39
N PHE A 82 -4.06 -1.63 -7.43
CA PHE A 82 -4.55 -1.23 -8.75
C PHE A 82 -5.68 -2.15 -9.22
N ASP A 83 -6.73 -1.55 -9.74
CA ASP A 83 -7.90 -2.25 -10.28
C ASP A 83 -7.94 -2.12 -11.81
N THR A 84 -8.22 -3.21 -12.51
CA THR A 84 -8.48 -3.20 -13.95
C THR A 84 -9.59 -4.18 -14.32
N ALA A 85 -9.92 -4.25 -15.61
CA ALA A 85 -10.78 -5.27 -16.20
C ALA A 85 -10.52 -5.35 -17.70
N GLU A 86 -10.79 -6.51 -18.30
CA GLU A 86 -10.74 -6.71 -19.75
C GLU A 86 -11.67 -5.73 -20.50
N SER A 87 -12.83 -5.40 -19.91
CA SER A 87 -13.80 -4.47 -20.51
C SER A 87 -13.40 -2.99 -20.43
N TYR A 88 -12.41 -2.61 -19.61
CA TYR A 88 -12.05 -1.20 -19.42
C TYR A 88 -11.28 -0.65 -20.62
N GLY A 89 -11.96 0.18 -21.41
CA GLY A 89 -11.39 0.76 -22.63
C GLY A 89 -11.06 -0.30 -23.68
N LYS A 90 -11.86 -1.38 -23.77
CA LYS A 90 -11.61 -2.53 -24.67
C LYS A 90 -10.21 -3.13 -24.47
N GLY A 91 -9.86 -3.44 -23.22
CA GLY A 91 -8.53 -3.90 -22.81
C GLY A 91 -7.48 -2.79 -22.64
N GLY A 92 -7.80 -1.54 -22.98
CA GLY A 92 -6.87 -0.41 -22.90
C GLY A 92 -6.26 -0.20 -21.52
N SER A 93 -7.02 -0.43 -20.44
CA SER A 93 -6.49 -0.33 -19.07
C SER A 93 -5.39 -1.37 -18.80
N GLU A 94 -5.62 -2.62 -19.17
CA GLU A 94 -4.65 -3.72 -18.96
C GLU A 94 -3.38 -3.50 -19.80
N ILE A 95 -3.54 -3.09 -21.07
CA ILE A 95 -2.42 -2.75 -21.96
C ILE A 95 -1.57 -1.62 -21.36
N ARG A 96 -2.21 -0.58 -20.84
CA ARG A 96 -1.51 0.59 -20.26
C ARG A 96 -0.82 0.26 -18.95
N TYR A 97 -1.42 -0.54 -18.07
CA TYR A 97 -0.71 -1.06 -16.90
C TYR A 97 0.48 -1.96 -17.29
N GLY A 98 0.32 -2.82 -18.29
CA GLY A 98 1.42 -3.62 -18.83
C GLY A 98 2.57 -2.77 -19.38
N LYS A 99 2.25 -1.59 -19.93
CA LYS A 99 3.23 -0.67 -20.54
C LYS A 99 3.90 0.29 -19.54
N TYR A 100 3.15 0.80 -18.57
CA TYR A 100 3.59 1.92 -17.72
C TYR A 100 3.77 1.57 -16.24
N LEU A 101 3.08 0.55 -15.74
CA LEU A 101 3.11 0.18 -14.32
C LEU A 101 4.02 -1.05 -14.09
N VAL A 102 3.73 -2.14 -14.79
CA VAL A 102 4.37 -3.45 -14.59
C VAL A 102 5.90 -3.43 -14.81
N PRO A 103 6.46 -2.77 -15.84
CA PRO A 103 7.90 -2.88 -16.10
C PRO A 103 8.80 -2.39 -14.97
N LYS A 104 8.27 -1.50 -14.12
CA LYS A 104 9.04 -0.87 -13.03
C LYS A 104 8.59 -1.34 -11.64
N TYR A 105 7.30 -1.64 -11.47
CA TYR A 105 6.70 -1.72 -10.13
C TYR A 105 6.10 -3.08 -9.79
N ARG A 106 6.18 -4.08 -10.67
CA ARG A 106 5.40 -5.33 -10.55
C ARG A 106 5.55 -6.02 -9.19
N ASP A 107 6.75 -6.07 -8.63
CA ASP A 107 7.03 -6.79 -7.38
C ASP A 107 6.52 -6.08 -6.13
N ASP A 108 6.13 -4.80 -6.24
CA ASP A 108 5.74 -3.96 -5.11
C ASP A 108 4.25 -3.60 -5.11
N ILE A 109 3.49 -4.12 -6.07
CA ILE A 109 2.08 -3.77 -6.27
C ILE A 109 1.18 -4.99 -6.27
N PHE A 110 -0.07 -4.76 -5.88
CA PHE A 110 -1.18 -5.68 -6.02
C PHE A 110 -2.07 -5.21 -7.17
N ILE A 111 -2.23 -6.03 -8.21
CA ILE A 111 -3.13 -5.75 -9.34
C ILE A 111 -4.28 -6.75 -9.31
N MET A 112 -5.51 -6.23 -9.33
CA MET A 112 -6.74 -7.01 -9.47
C MET A 112 -7.35 -6.77 -10.85
N SER A 113 -7.85 -7.84 -11.50
CA SER A 113 -8.62 -7.72 -12.75
C SER A 113 -9.98 -8.40 -12.61
N LYS A 114 -10.83 -8.20 -13.61
CA LYS A 114 -12.18 -8.78 -13.73
C LYS A 114 -12.39 -9.26 -15.16
N SER A 115 -13.21 -10.29 -15.31
CA SER A 115 -13.64 -10.81 -16.62
C SER A 115 -15.16 -10.87 -16.69
N THR A 116 -15.69 -11.01 -17.91
CA THR A 116 -17.12 -11.27 -18.15
C THR A 116 -17.47 -12.75 -18.10
N ALA A 117 -16.49 -13.62 -17.81
CA ALA A 117 -16.72 -15.04 -17.67
C ALA A 117 -17.67 -15.30 -16.50
N LYS A 118 -18.54 -16.30 -16.68
CA LYS A 118 -19.40 -16.81 -15.62
C LYS A 118 -18.69 -17.98 -14.95
N ASP A 119 -18.84 -18.02 -13.64
CA ASP A 119 -18.45 -19.08 -12.72
C ASP A 119 -19.28 -20.37 -12.90
#